data_AF-A0A5Q4ELF5-F1
#
_entry.id   AF-A0A5Q4ELF5-F1
#
_cell.length_a   1.000
_cell.length_b   1.000
_cell.length_c   1.000
_cell.angle_alpha   90.00
_cell.angle_beta   90.00
_cell.angle_gamma   90.00
#
_symmetry.space_group_name_H-M   'P 1'
#
loop_
_entity.id
_entity.type
_entity.pdbx_description
1 polymer ?
#
loop_
_entity_poly.entity_id
_entity_poly.type
_entity_poly.pdbx_seq_one_letter_code
_entity_poly.pdbx_strand_id
1 'polypeptide(L)'
;MSLLKANIGACGLEKTIIAEPLAVGDGLGFDLLESSASLNAGFRESHDEAIGVEVISLDGYISSRGVENVKTVKIDVESYERTVLAGMQTILETHRPLVFLEVLTDDVADAVREVCARYDDAAYAMDPVRLTRSAFESSMNDRNMALCPSEREDSLRSLAAGAGLGVE
;
A
#
# COMPACT_ATOMS: atom_id res chain seq x y z
N MET A 1 -11.73 2.47 15.66
CA MET A 1 -10.80 3.62 15.85
C MET A 1 -10.13 3.69 17.24
N SER A 2 -10.82 3.34 18.33
CA SER A 2 -10.26 3.46 19.70
C SER A 2 -9.01 2.60 19.95
N LEU A 3 -8.95 1.38 19.40
CA LEU A 3 -7.81 0.47 19.61
C LEU A 3 -6.51 0.95 18.94
N LEU A 4 -6.56 1.38 17.67
CA LEU A 4 -5.39 1.91 16.97
C LEU A 4 -4.81 3.14 17.70
N LYS A 5 -5.67 4.08 18.12
CA LYS A 5 -5.24 5.25 18.89
C LYS A 5 -4.63 4.86 20.25
N ALA A 6 -5.19 3.85 20.92
CA ALA A 6 -4.61 3.32 22.15
C ALA A 6 -3.22 2.70 21.92
N ASN A 7 -3.04 1.94 20.84
CA ASN A 7 -1.74 1.35 20.49
C ASN A 7 -0.70 2.44 20.16
N ILE A 8 -1.08 3.46 19.38
CA ILE A 8 -0.21 4.62 19.10
C ILE A 8 0.20 5.31 20.41
N GLY A 9 -0.74 5.49 21.35
CA GLY A 9 -0.47 6.11 22.64
C GLY A 9 0.42 5.27 23.56
N ALA A 10 0.24 3.94 23.57
CA ALA A 10 1.12 3.04 24.30
C ALA A 10 2.58 3.10 23.80
N CYS A 11 2.79 3.48 22.53
CA CYS A 11 4.10 3.70 21.94
C CYS A 11 4.64 5.13 22.10
N GLY A 12 3.84 6.09 22.61
CA GLY A 12 4.23 7.50 22.73
C GLY A 12 4.41 8.22 21.38
N LEU A 13 3.70 7.77 20.34
CA LEU A 13 3.86 8.25 18.95
C LEU A 13 2.73 9.19 18.50
N GLU A 14 1.88 9.68 19.40
CA GLU A 14 0.68 10.46 19.08
C GLU A 14 0.98 11.78 18.37
N LYS A 15 2.21 12.30 18.54
CA LYS A 15 2.67 13.53 17.88
C LYS A 15 3.18 13.30 16.46
N THR A 16 3.44 12.05 16.10
CA THR A 16 4.10 11.66 14.84
C THR A 16 3.15 10.87 13.95
N ILE A 17 2.24 10.08 14.52
CA ILE A 17 1.28 9.26 13.78
C ILE A 17 -0.09 9.93 13.81
N ILE A 18 -0.63 10.19 12.63
CA ILE A 18 -2.00 10.65 12.42
C ILE A 18 -2.83 9.44 11.98
N ALA A 19 -3.90 9.15 12.72
CA ALA A 19 -4.83 8.06 12.41
C ALA A 19 -6.18 8.61 11.95
N GLU A 20 -6.59 8.26 10.73
CA GLU A 20 -7.79 8.76 10.08
C GLU A 20 -8.87 7.68 9.94
N PRO A 21 -10.16 7.99 10.19
CA PRO A 21 -11.30 7.08 9.98
C PRO A 21 -11.76 7.08 8.52
N LEU A 22 -10.83 6.89 7.60
CA LEU A 22 -11.07 6.97 6.16
C LEU A 22 -10.69 5.65 5.51
N ALA A 23 -11.40 5.28 4.46
CA ALA A 23 -10.94 4.26 3.52
C ALA A 23 -10.30 4.93 2.29
N VAL A 24 -9.49 4.15 1.58
CA VAL A 24 -8.70 4.63 0.45
C VAL A 24 -9.14 3.93 -0.82
N GLY A 25 -9.37 4.71 -1.87
CA GLY A 25 -9.77 4.25 -3.19
C GLY A 25 -9.35 5.24 -4.28
N ASP A 26 -10.06 5.24 -5.40
CA ASP A 26 -9.73 6.04 -6.60
C ASP A 26 -10.38 7.43 -6.61
N GLY A 27 -11.23 7.73 -5.63
CA GLY A 27 -11.95 8.99 -5.55
C GLY A 27 -12.72 9.19 -4.25
N LEU A 28 -13.52 10.26 -4.22
CA LEU A 28 -14.42 10.57 -3.10
C LEU A 28 -15.67 9.72 -3.18
N GLY A 29 -16.04 9.08 -2.07
CA GLY A 29 -17.23 8.24 -2.00
C GLY A 29 -17.62 7.85 -0.59
N PHE A 30 -18.68 7.03 -0.50
CA PHE A 30 -19.05 6.32 0.71
C PHE A 30 -19.24 4.86 0.34
N ASP A 31 -18.64 3.96 1.13
CA ASP A 31 -18.73 2.54 0.86
C ASP A 31 -18.80 1.72 2.17
N LEU A 32 -19.13 0.44 2.03
CA LEU A 32 -19.23 -0.51 3.11
C LEU A 32 -17.85 -1.15 3.34
N LEU A 33 -17.31 -0.90 4.53
CA LEU A 33 -16.11 -1.56 5.03
C LEU A 33 -16.52 -2.74 5.90
N GLU A 34 -16.08 -3.93 5.55
CA GLU A 34 -16.31 -5.14 6.33
C GLU A 34 -15.32 -5.30 7.48
N SER A 35 -15.55 -6.31 8.34
CA SER A 35 -14.77 -6.57 9.55
C SER A 35 -13.27 -6.86 9.32
N SER A 36 -12.87 -7.19 8.09
CA SER A 36 -11.45 -7.39 7.71
C SER A 36 -10.80 -6.11 7.18
N ALA A 37 -11.48 -4.96 7.26
CA ALA A 37 -11.04 -3.68 6.72
C ALA A 37 -10.82 -3.68 5.19
N SER A 38 -11.55 -4.52 4.46
CA SER A 38 -11.62 -4.47 2.99
C SER A 38 -12.84 -3.69 2.52
N LEU A 39 -12.68 -2.99 1.38
CA LEU A 39 -13.79 -2.49 0.56
C LEU A 39 -14.22 -3.51 -0.50
N ASN A 40 -13.51 -4.63 -0.65
CA ASN A 40 -13.89 -5.69 -1.56
C ASN A 40 -14.96 -6.59 -0.92
N ALA A 41 -16.23 -6.33 -1.22
CA ALA A 41 -17.36 -7.12 -0.72
C ALA A 41 -17.27 -8.64 -0.98
N GLY A 42 -16.45 -9.07 -1.94
CA GLY A 42 -16.19 -10.48 -2.25
C GLY A 42 -15.00 -11.10 -1.52
N PHE A 43 -14.31 -10.36 -0.64
CA PHE A 43 -13.09 -10.85 0.03
C PHE A 43 -13.38 -12.02 0.98
N ARG A 44 -14.57 -12.07 1.61
CA ARG A 44 -15.01 -13.20 2.45
C ARG A 44 -16.42 -13.66 2.09
N GLU A 45 -16.67 -14.96 2.23
CA GLU A 45 -17.98 -15.58 1.96
C GLU A 45 -19.05 -15.17 2.98
N SER A 46 -18.67 -14.81 4.21
CA SER A 46 -19.56 -14.36 5.28
C SER A 46 -19.00 -13.14 5.99
N HIS A 47 -19.82 -12.10 6.11
CA HIS A 47 -19.49 -10.85 6.78
C HIS A 47 -20.28 -10.74 8.08
N ASP A 48 -19.58 -10.54 9.19
CA ASP A 48 -20.21 -10.41 10.50
C ASP A 48 -20.87 -9.03 10.66
N GLU A 49 -20.18 -7.96 10.23
CA GLU A 49 -20.65 -6.57 10.28
C GLU A 49 -19.99 -5.73 9.17
N ALA A 50 -20.72 -4.75 8.63
CA ALA A 50 -20.20 -3.74 7.71
C ALA A 50 -20.53 -2.34 8.24
N ILE A 51 -19.60 -1.39 8.10
CA ILE A 51 -19.78 0.00 8.49
C ILE A 51 -19.65 0.92 7.27
N GLY A 52 -20.45 1.98 7.23
CA GLY A 52 -20.28 3.03 6.22
C GLY A 52 -19.06 3.89 6.54
N VAL A 53 -18.16 4.05 5.57
CA VAL A 53 -16.95 4.87 5.70
C VAL A 53 -16.82 5.84 4.53
N GLU A 54 -16.20 6.99 4.76
CA GLU A 54 -15.80 7.90 3.70
C GLU A 54 -14.60 7.30 2.95
N VAL A 55 -14.68 7.27 1.62
CA VAL A 55 -13.60 6.85 0.71
C VAL A 55 -12.96 8.09 0.12
N ILE A 56 -11.64 8.13 0.14
CA ILE A 56 -10.82 9.22 -0.41
C ILE A 56 -9.75 8.65 -1.35
N SER A 57 -9.25 9.47 -2.27
CA SER A 57 -8.00 9.18 -2.98
C SER A 57 -6.79 9.67 -2.17
N LEU A 58 -5.67 8.96 -2.23
CA LEU A 58 -4.45 9.41 -1.55
C LEU A 58 -3.94 10.72 -2.16
N ASP A 59 -4.02 10.87 -3.49
CA ASP A 59 -3.65 12.13 -4.15
C ASP A 59 -4.42 13.32 -3.57
N GLY A 60 -5.75 13.19 -3.45
CA GLY A 60 -6.60 14.23 -2.88
C GLY A 60 -6.27 14.51 -1.42
N TYR A 61 -6.04 13.47 -0.63
CA TYR A 61 -5.69 13.62 0.78
C TYR A 61 -4.34 14.30 1.00
N ILE A 62 -3.28 13.82 0.35
CA ILE A 62 -1.92 14.38 0.45
C ILE A 62 -1.88 15.83 -0.04
N SER A 63 -2.57 16.14 -1.14
CA SER A 63 -2.73 17.50 -1.64
C SER A 63 -3.43 18.41 -0.62
N SER A 64 -4.57 17.96 -0.06
CA SER A 64 -5.34 18.74 0.93
C SER A 64 -4.58 19.01 2.23
N ARG A 65 -3.62 18.14 2.58
CA ARG A 65 -2.78 18.26 3.77
C ARG A 65 -1.51 19.07 3.52
N GLY A 66 -1.23 19.47 2.27
CA GLY A 66 0.01 20.16 1.91
C GLY A 66 1.26 19.31 2.14
N VAL A 67 1.14 17.99 1.99
CA VAL A 67 2.28 17.08 2.16
C VAL A 67 3.12 17.09 0.88
N GLU A 68 4.33 17.64 0.97
CA GLU A 68 5.19 17.86 -0.21
C GLU A 68 6.06 16.65 -0.58
N ASN A 69 6.24 15.68 0.34
CA ASN A 69 7.14 14.55 0.10
C ASN A 69 6.68 13.25 0.77
N VAL A 70 6.13 12.34 -0.04
CA VAL A 70 5.83 10.96 0.37
C VAL A 70 7.02 10.07 0.00
N LYS A 71 7.72 9.52 0.99
CA LYS A 71 8.88 8.64 0.76
C LYS A 71 8.51 7.17 0.61
N THR A 72 7.47 6.75 1.30
CA THR A 72 7.07 5.35 1.41
C THR A 72 5.56 5.26 1.58
N VAL A 73 4.95 4.25 0.96
CA VAL A 73 3.54 3.90 1.11
C VAL A 73 3.46 2.41 1.43
N LYS A 74 2.60 2.03 2.38
CA LYS A 74 2.19 0.63 2.60
C LYS A 74 0.72 0.52 2.24
N ILE A 75 0.36 -0.47 1.43
CA ILE A 75 -1.02 -0.79 1.04
C ILE A 75 -1.30 -2.21 1.49
N ASP A 76 -2.34 -2.39 2.30
CA ASP A 76 -2.73 -3.66 2.90
C ASP A 76 -4.24 -3.55 3.14
N VAL A 77 -5.00 -3.73 2.06
CA VAL A 77 -6.44 -3.42 1.99
C VAL A 77 -7.24 -4.61 1.45
N GLU A 78 -6.66 -5.80 1.55
CA GLU A 78 -7.31 -7.09 1.31
C GLU A 78 -7.97 -7.15 -0.07
N SER A 79 -7.13 -7.21 -1.12
CA SER A 79 -7.50 -7.33 -2.54
C SER A 79 -8.09 -6.07 -3.19
N TYR A 80 -8.07 -4.92 -2.51
CA TYR A 80 -8.52 -3.62 -3.06
C TYR A 80 -7.34 -2.72 -3.52
N GLU A 81 -6.14 -3.28 -3.62
CA GLU A 81 -4.90 -2.56 -3.92
C GLU A 81 -4.95 -1.83 -5.28
N ARG A 82 -5.57 -2.41 -6.30
CA ARG A 82 -5.72 -1.78 -7.62
C ARG A 82 -6.35 -0.39 -7.50
N THR A 83 -7.46 -0.29 -6.76
CA THR A 83 -8.21 0.95 -6.63
C THR A 83 -7.41 1.99 -5.84
N VAL A 84 -6.65 1.56 -4.83
CA VAL A 84 -5.71 2.43 -4.11
C VAL A 84 -4.62 2.96 -5.05
N LEU A 85 -3.99 2.08 -5.85
CA LEU A 85 -2.98 2.47 -6.84
C LEU A 85 -3.54 3.47 -7.86
N ALA A 86 -4.78 3.27 -8.31
CA ALA A 86 -5.46 4.19 -9.21
C ALA A 86 -5.71 5.59 -8.58
N GLY A 87 -5.95 5.65 -7.27
CA GLY A 87 -6.15 6.89 -6.51
C GLY A 87 -4.88 7.61 -6.04
N MET A 88 -3.69 7.11 -6.40
CA MET A 88 -2.42 7.70 -5.98
C MET A 88 -1.45 7.97 -7.14
N GLN A 89 -1.97 8.17 -8.36
CA GLN A 89 -1.16 8.35 -9.57
C GLN A 89 -0.22 9.56 -9.49
N THR A 90 -0.69 10.68 -8.93
CA THR A 90 0.12 11.89 -8.75
C THR A 90 1.25 11.61 -7.77
N ILE A 91 0.98 10.87 -6.69
CA ILE A 91 2.01 10.45 -5.72
C ILE A 91 3.06 9.57 -6.40
N LEU A 92 2.64 8.56 -7.16
CA LEU A 92 3.54 7.66 -7.89
C LEU A 92 4.42 8.42 -8.90
N GLU A 93 3.83 9.38 -9.61
CA GLU A 93 4.51 10.17 -10.64
C GLU A 93 5.49 11.20 -10.05
N THR A 94 5.07 11.94 -9.03
CA THR A 94 5.80 13.14 -8.57
C THR A 94 6.65 12.92 -7.33
N HIS A 95 6.18 12.12 -6.37
CA HIS A 95 6.91 11.85 -5.13
C HIS A 95 7.80 10.60 -5.24
N ARG A 96 7.48 9.72 -6.20
CA ARG A 96 8.23 8.50 -6.51
C ARG A 96 8.51 7.68 -5.23
N PRO A 97 7.51 7.26 -4.44
CA PRO A 97 7.75 6.58 -3.17
C PRO A 97 8.20 5.12 -3.38
N LEU A 98 8.81 4.52 -2.35
CA LEU A 98 8.80 3.06 -2.23
C LEU A 98 7.38 2.60 -1.87
N VAL A 99 6.82 1.61 -2.55
CA VAL A 99 5.48 1.09 -2.26
C VAL A 99 5.58 -0.35 -1.80
N PHE A 100 5.02 -0.68 -0.64
CA PHE A 100 4.91 -2.04 -0.14
C PHE A 100 3.45 -2.47 -0.18
N LEU A 101 3.13 -3.59 -0.82
CA LEU A 101 1.75 -4.05 -0.96
C LEU A 101 1.61 -5.56 -1.03
N GLU A 102 0.40 -6.07 -0.75
CA GLU A 102 0.07 -7.47 -0.93
C GLU A 102 -0.67 -7.73 -2.25
N VAL A 103 -0.19 -8.68 -3.05
CA VAL A 103 -0.80 -9.14 -4.30
C VAL A 103 -1.54 -10.45 -4.04
N LEU A 104 -2.84 -10.32 -3.81
CA LEU A 104 -3.73 -11.45 -3.51
C LEU A 104 -4.49 -11.99 -4.73
N THR A 105 -4.59 -11.20 -5.80
CA THR A 105 -5.36 -11.53 -7.01
C THR A 105 -4.60 -11.20 -8.28
N ASP A 106 -4.98 -11.85 -9.39
CA ASP A 106 -4.42 -11.52 -10.71
C ASP A 106 -4.72 -10.08 -11.12
N ASP A 107 -5.88 -9.54 -10.71
CA ASP A 107 -6.25 -8.15 -10.97
C ASP A 107 -5.29 -7.16 -10.30
N VAL A 108 -4.90 -7.42 -9.05
CA VAL A 108 -3.89 -6.62 -8.36
C VAL A 108 -2.52 -6.82 -9.03
N ALA A 109 -2.17 -8.05 -9.42
CA ALA A 109 -0.92 -8.31 -10.12
C ALA A 109 -0.82 -7.51 -11.44
N ASP A 110 -1.91 -7.42 -12.19
CA ASP A 110 -2.02 -6.61 -13.41
C ASP A 110 -1.82 -5.12 -13.10
N ALA A 111 -2.47 -4.59 -12.05
CA ALA A 111 -2.31 -3.20 -11.63
C ALA A 111 -0.86 -2.86 -11.26
N VAL A 112 -0.19 -3.77 -10.58
CA VAL A 112 1.22 -3.60 -10.22
C VAL A 112 2.10 -3.58 -11.47
N ARG A 113 1.87 -4.48 -12.44
CA ARG A 113 2.60 -4.48 -13.71
C ARG A 113 2.39 -3.19 -14.50
N GLU A 114 1.17 -2.65 -14.49
CA GLU A 114 0.85 -1.35 -15.11
C GLU A 114 1.64 -0.21 -14.46
N VAL A 115 1.72 -0.16 -13.13
CA VAL A 115 2.50 0.84 -12.38
C VAL A 115 3.98 0.72 -12.72
N CYS A 116 4.55 -0.49 -12.64
CA CYS A 116 5.95 -0.72 -12.98
C CYS A 116 6.29 -0.29 -14.41
N ALA A 117 5.44 -0.64 -15.38
CA ALA A 117 5.64 -0.28 -16.78
C ALA A 117 5.49 1.23 -17.03
N ARG A 118 4.52 1.88 -16.37
CA ARG A 118 4.24 3.31 -16.57
C ARG A 118 5.31 4.21 -15.96
N TYR A 119 5.86 3.83 -14.82
CA TYR A 119 6.71 4.69 -14.01
C TYR A 119 8.17 4.22 -13.91
N ASP A 120 8.56 3.19 -14.66
CA ASP A 120 9.90 2.59 -14.64
C ASP A 120 10.31 2.11 -13.22
N ASP A 121 9.35 1.50 -12.52
CA ASP A 121 9.59 0.92 -11.19
C ASP A 121 9.96 -0.56 -11.33
N ALA A 122 10.95 -0.99 -10.54
CA ALA A 122 11.28 -2.39 -10.34
C ALA A 122 10.41 -3.00 -9.24
N ALA A 123 9.95 -4.23 -9.45
CA ALA A 123 9.21 -4.98 -8.46
C ALA A 123 10.12 -6.00 -7.76
N TYR A 124 9.94 -6.14 -6.46
CA TYR A 124 10.66 -7.10 -5.62
C TYR A 124 9.64 -7.94 -4.85
N ALA A 125 9.76 -9.26 -4.95
CA ALA A 125 9.09 -10.16 -4.02
C ALA A 125 9.80 -10.07 -2.67
N MET A 126 9.01 -10.05 -1.59
CA MET A 126 9.51 -9.93 -0.22
C MET A 126 9.16 -11.17 0.58
N ASP A 127 10.19 -11.78 1.17
CA ASP A 127 10.06 -12.82 2.18
C ASP A 127 10.70 -12.34 3.51
N PRO A 128 10.57 -13.09 4.62
CA PRO A 128 11.10 -12.66 5.93
C PRO A 128 12.61 -12.43 5.99
N VAL A 129 13.39 -12.85 4.99
CA VAL A 129 14.85 -12.77 4.98
C VAL A 129 15.41 -12.05 3.75
N ARG A 130 14.64 -11.82 2.69
CA ARG A 130 15.14 -11.29 1.41
C ARG A 130 14.12 -10.47 0.63
N LEU A 131 14.67 -9.60 -0.23
CA LEU A 131 14.01 -9.01 -1.38
C LEU A 131 14.61 -9.61 -2.65
N THR A 132 13.77 -10.21 -3.49
CA THR A 132 14.18 -10.79 -4.78
C THR A 132 13.54 -10.01 -5.90
N ARG A 133 14.33 -9.51 -6.84
CA ARG A 133 13.77 -8.81 -8.00
C ARG A 133 12.84 -9.75 -8.77
N SER A 134 11.57 -9.38 -8.85
CA SER A 134 10.54 -10.20 -9.48
C SER A 134 10.32 -9.74 -10.91
N ALA A 135 10.35 -10.68 -11.85
CA ALA A 135 9.88 -10.47 -13.22
C ALA A 135 8.35 -10.65 -13.35
N PHE A 136 7.62 -10.75 -12.22
CA PHE A 136 6.22 -11.19 -12.16
C PHE A 136 5.99 -12.57 -12.77
N GLU A 137 6.92 -13.50 -12.56
CA GLU A 137 6.65 -14.89 -12.93
C GLU A 137 5.51 -15.42 -12.05
N SER A 138 4.54 -16.03 -12.73
CA SER A 138 3.17 -16.37 -12.32
C SER A 138 3.08 -17.39 -11.16
N SER A 139 3.74 -17.12 -10.05
CA SER A 139 3.70 -17.97 -8.86
C SER A 139 2.97 -17.22 -7.76
N MET A 140 1.80 -17.74 -7.37
CA MET A 140 0.94 -17.26 -6.27
C MET A 140 1.63 -17.24 -4.89
N ASN A 141 2.95 -17.50 -4.82
CA ASN A 141 3.72 -17.54 -3.58
C ASN A 141 4.29 -16.17 -3.19
N ASP A 142 4.41 -15.22 -4.12
CA ASP A 142 5.00 -13.90 -3.86
C ASP A 142 3.91 -12.85 -3.62
N ARG A 143 3.22 -12.99 -2.48
CA ARG A 143 2.14 -12.06 -2.11
C ARG A 143 2.67 -10.71 -1.66
N ASN A 144 3.75 -10.68 -0.89
CA ASN A 144 4.31 -9.42 -0.41
C ASN A 144 5.27 -8.85 -1.45
N MET A 145 4.99 -7.65 -1.93
CA MET A 145 5.79 -6.98 -2.95
C MET A 145 6.27 -5.60 -2.49
N ALA A 146 7.43 -5.20 -2.99
CA ALA A 146 7.93 -3.84 -2.94
C ALA A 146 8.11 -3.30 -4.37
N LEU A 147 7.51 -2.15 -4.67
CA LEU A 147 7.74 -1.39 -5.88
C LEU A 147 8.76 -0.30 -5.58
N CYS A 148 9.77 -0.25 -6.42
CA CYS A 148 10.92 0.62 -6.24
C CYS A 148 11.18 1.42 -7.51
N PRO A 149 10.99 2.74 -7.47
CA PRO A 149 11.55 3.66 -8.45
C PRO A 149 13.03 3.37 -8.71
N SER A 150 13.45 3.38 -9.97
CA SER A 150 14.84 3.09 -10.36
C SER A 150 15.85 4.01 -9.66
N GLU A 151 15.48 5.27 -9.40
CA GLU A 151 16.28 6.24 -8.66
C GLU A 151 16.36 5.97 -7.13
N ARG A 152 15.61 5.01 -6.60
CA ARG A 152 15.55 4.68 -5.17
C ARG A 152 16.13 3.31 -4.81
N GLU A 153 16.72 2.58 -5.76
CA GLU A 153 17.28 1.24 -5.49
C GLU A 153 18.31 1.26 -4.35
N ASP A 154 19.19 2.27 -4.28
CA ASP A 154 20.17 2.40 -3.19
C ASP A 154 19.49 2.60 -1.81
N SER A 155 18.36 3.32 -1.79
CA SER A 155 17.58 3.51 -0.57
C SER A 155 16.92 2.20 -0.13
N LEU A 156 16.38 1.43 -1.09
CA LEU A 156 15.80 0.10 -0.81
C LEU A 156 16.86 -0.85 -0.25
N ARG A 157 18.04 -0.92 -0.89
CA ARG A 157 19.16 -1.75 -0.43
C ARG A 157 19.63 -1.35 0.98
N SER A 158 19.71 -0.06 1.25
CA SER A 158 20.08 0.44 2.59
C SER A 158 19.05 0.06 3.65
N LEU A 159 17.75 0.15 3.32
CA LEU A 159 16.67 -0.23 4.21
C LEU A 159 16.65 -1.74 4.47
N ALA A 160 16.81 -2.55 3.42
CA ALA A 160 16.92 -4.00 3.52
C ALA A 160 18.10 -4.42 4.40
N ALA A 161 19.29 -3.86 4.17
CA ALA A 161 20.47 -4.13 4.99
C ALA A 161 20.25 -3.75 6.46
N GLY A 162 19.61 -2.61 6.74
CA GLY A 162 19.25 -2.18 8.09
C GLY A 162 18.26 -3.12 8.79
N ALA A 163 17.40 -3.79 8.01
CA ALA A 163 16.47 -4.82 8.48
C ALA A 163 17.09 -6.23 8.54
N GLY A 164 18.34 -6.41 8.12
CA GLY A 164 18.99 -7.72 8.02
C GLY A 164 18.52 -8.57 6.84
N LEU A 165 17.93 -7.95 5.81
CA LEU A 165 17.44 -8.61 4.61
C LEU A 165 18.48 -8.57 3.49
N GLY A 166 18.60 -9.68 2.75
CA GLY A 166 19.34 -9.70 1.48
C GLY A 166 18.57 -9.01 0.35
N VAL A 167 19.27 -8.51 -0.68
CA VAL A 167 18.66 -8.00 -1.92
C VAL A 167 19.33 -8.66 -3.11
N GLU A 168 18.59 -9.46 -3.86
CA GLU A 168 19.04 -10.24 -5.03
C GLU A 168 18.35 -9.79 -6.32
#